data_AF-A0A7Z9PVR4-F1
#
_entry.id   AF-A0A7Z9PVR4-F1
#
_cell.length_a   1.000
_cell.length_b   1.000
_cell.length_c   1.000
_cell.angle_alpha   90.00
_cell.angle_beta   90.00
_cell.angle_gamma   90.00
#
_symmetry.space_group_name_H-M   'P 1'
#
loop_
_entity.id
_entity.type
_entity.pdbx_description
1 polymer ?
#
loop_
_entity_poly.entity_id
_entity_poly.type
_entity_poly.pdbx_seq_one_letter_code
_entity_poly.pdbx_strand_id
1 'polypeptide(L)'
;MNRAREAVAIIPARLGSTRFPAKALAAETGKPLVVHVCEQASKAKSVHRVVVATDADEIRSAVESHGFEVVMTSVEHQNGTSRLAEASKALGLDDDQLVVNVQGDEPEIEPAVIDAAGKAGAQIDGIGVGTVVTRIFTNEDFRNP
;
A
#
# COMPACT_ATOMS: atom_id res chain seq x y z
N MET A 1 -16.97 -23.45 5.55
CA MET A 1 -15.63 -23.05 6.03
C MET A 1 -15.28 -21.77 5.30
N ASN A 2 -15.33 -20.63 5.99
CA ASN A 2 -15.06 -19.32 5.39
C ASN A 2 -13.55 -19.22 5.17
N ARG A 3 -13.06 -19.37 3.94
CA ARG A 3 -11.69 -18.91 3.64
C ARG A 3 -11.73 -17.41 3.91
N ALA A 4 -10.95 -16.95 4.89
CA ALA A 4 -10.76 -15.52 5.07
C ALA A 4 -10.35 -14.95 3.71
N ARG A 5 -11.10 -13.97 3.18
CA ARG A 5 -10.75 -13.31 1.91
C ARG A 5 -9.39 -12.66 2.11
N GLU A 6 -8.35 -13.25 1.53
CA GLU A 6 -7.00 -12.68 1.56
C GLU A 6 -6.95 -11.48 0.60
N ALA A 7 -6.37 -10.39 1.06
CA ALA A 7 -6.33 -9.13 0.33
C ALA A 7 -5.12 -9.05 -0.61
N VAL A 8 -5.23 -8.18 -1.61
CA VAL A 8 -4.10 -7.65 -2.37
C VAL A 8 -3.70 -6.31 -1.74
N ALA A 9 -2.45 -6.17 -1.32
CA ALA A 9 -1.91 -4.88 -0.91
C ALA A 9 -1.44 -4.12 -2.16
N ILE A 10 -2.00 -2.92 -2.38
CA ILE A 10 -1.55 -2.03 -3.44
C ILE A 10 -0.87 -0.82 -2.78
N ILE A 11 0.38 -0.58 -3.19
CA ILE A 11 1.24 0.48 -2.68
C ILE A 11 1.36 1.57 -3.76
N PRO A 12 0.67 2.71 -3.65
CA PRO A 12 0.83 3.80 -4.60
C PRO A 12 2.17 4.52 -4.38
N ALA A 13 2.95 4.69 -5.45
CA ALA A 13 4.23 5.39 -5.41
C ALA A 13 4.42 6.27 -6.66
N ARG A 14 4.91 7.50 -6.45
CA ARG A 14 5.22 8.47 -7.53
C ARG A 14 6.50 9.22 -7.22
N LEU A 15 7.19 9.72 -8.25
CA LEU A 15 8.37 10.58 -8.07
C LEU A 15 8.02 11.98 -7.54
N GLY A 16 6.84 12.49 -7.93
CA GLY A 16 6.37 13.86 -7.70
C GLY A 16 5.95 14.19 -6.26
N SER A 17 6.75 13.84 -5.26
CA SER A 17 6.59 14.34 -3.90
C SER A 17 7.13 15.79 -3.84
N THR A 18 6.24 16.75 -3.62
CA THR A 18 6.58 18.19 -3.59
C THR A 18 7.40 18.59 -2.37
N ARG A 19 7.20 17.90 -1.24
CA ARG A 19 7.89 18.18 0.04
C ARG A 19 9.22 17.45 0.17
N PHE A 20 9.36 16.29 -0.50
CA PHE A 20 10.60 15.53 -0.54
C PHE A 20 10.74 14.87 -1.91
N PRO A 21 11.43 15.51 -2.86
CA PRO A 21 11.58 15.02 -4.22
C PRO A 21 12.13 13.58 -4.25
N ALA A 22 11.54 12.73 -5.10
CA ALA A 22 11.92 11.32 -5.22
C ALA A 22 11.91 10.52 -3.89
N LYS A 23 11.08 10.92 -2.90
CA LYS A 23 10.94 10.25 -1.59
C LYS A 23 10.86 8.72 -1.68
N ALA A 24 10.08 8.19 -2.62
CA ALA A 24 9.93 6.74 -2.80
C ALA A 24 11.26 6.01 -3.08
N LEU A 25 12.20 6.69 -3.73
CA LEU A 25 13.53 6.19 -4.08
C LEU A 25 14.61 6.57 -3.05
N ALA A 26 14.27 7.34 -2.01
CA ALA A 26 15.22 7.68 -0.96
C ALA A 26 15.75 6.38 -0.31
N ALA A 27 17.07 6.24 -0.28
CA ALA A 27 17.75 4.99 0.06
C ALA A 27 18.86 5.16 1.12
N GLU A 28 18.67 6.09 2.06
CA GLU A 28 19.63 6.37 3.14
C GLU A 28 19.96 5.13 3.99
N THR A 29 19.07 4.13 4.00
CA THR A 29 19.20 2.85 4.71
C THR A 29 19.73 1.71 3.83
N GLY A 30 20.17 2.00 2.59
CA GLY A 30 20.67 1.02 1.62
C GLY A 30 19.59 0.36 0.74
N LYS A 31 18.30 0.66 0.97
CA LYS A 31 17.18 0.25 0.11
C LYS A 31 16.21 1.41 -0.11
N PRO A 32 15.54 1.51 -1.27
CA PRO A 32 14.51 2.51 -1.51
C PRO A 32 13.39 2.44 -0.46
N LEU A 33 12.86 3.59 -0.06
CA LEU A 33 11.77 3.70 0.91
C LEU A 33 10.58 2.81 0.54
N VAL A 34 10.14 2.83 -0.72
CA VAL A 34 9.01 1.99 -1.19
C VAL A 34 9.27 0.50 -1.03
N VAL A 35 10.53 0.06 -1.10
CA VAL A 35 10.91 -1.34 -0.89
C VAL A 35 10.72 -1.75 0.57
N HIS A 36 11.03 -0.86 1.53
CA HIS A 36 10.72 -1.12 2.95
C HIS A 36 9.23 -1.31 3.18
N VAL A 37 8.38 -0.50 2.53
CA VAL A 37 6.91 -0.67 2.60
C VAL A 37 6.49 -2.03 2.04
N CYS A 38 7.05 -2.44 0.90
CA CYS A 38 6.77 -3.76 0.32
C CYS A 38 7.15 -4.90 1.27
N GLU A 39 8.32 -4.79 1.92
CA GLU A 39 8.79 -5.75 2.91
C GLU A 39 7.88 -5.84 4.13
N GLN A 40 7.37 -4.71 4.64
CA GLN A 40 6.39 -4.72 5.74
C GLN A 40 5.04 -5.31 5.31
N ALA A 41 4.52 -4.89 4.15
CA ALA A 41 3.26 -5.41 3.61
C ALA A 41 3.31 -6.93 3.39
N SER A 42 4.46 -7.47 2.96
CA SER A 42 4.65 -8.91 2.73
C SER A 42 4.68 -9.73 4.02
N LYS A 43 4.87 -9.10 5.19
CA LYS A 43 4.81 -9.78 6.50
C LYS A 43 3.37 -9.86 7.04
N ALA A 44 2.41 -9.15 6.45
CA ALA A 44 1.01 -9.20 6.86
C ALA A 44 0.39 -10.55 6.47
N LYS A 45 -0.37 -11.15 7.38
CA LYS A 45 -0.99 -12.47 7.19
C LYS A 45 -2.28 -12.40 6.38
N SER A 46 -2.95 -11.25 6.37
CA SER A 46 -4.17 -11.04 5.58
C SER A 46 -3.90 -10.69 4.13
N VAL A 47 -2.64 -10.61 3.70
CA VAL A 47 -2.22 -10.20 2.36
C VAL A 47 -1.55 -11.37 1.66
N HIS A 48 -2.03 -11.71 0.45
CA HIS A 48 -1.42 -12.78 -0.36
C HIS A 48 -0.59 -12.26 -1.54
N ARG A 49 -0.75 -10.99 -1.89
CA ARG A 49 -0.06 -10.34 -3.01
C ARG A 49 0.23 -8.88 -2.66
N VAL A 50 1.44 -8.43 -2.96
CA VAL A 50 1.90 -7.05 -2.75
C VAL A 50 2.31 -6.49 -4.11
N VAL A 51 1.72 -5.36 -4.50
CA VAL A 51 1.98 -4.72 -5.79
C VAL A 51 2.21 -3.23 -5.60
N VAL A 52 3.28 -2.70 -6.20
CA VAL A 52 3.49 -1.25 -6.30
C VAL A 52 2.77 -0.71 -7.53
N ALA A 53 1.90 0.28 -7.35
CA ALA A 53 1.29 1.02 -8.45
C ALA A 53 2.05 2.33 -8.66
N THR A 54 2.70 2.48 -9.81
CA THR A 54 3.53 3.66 -10.10
C THR A 54 3.39 4.16 -11.52
N ASP A 55 3.77 5.41 -11.76
CA ASP A 55 3.85 6.04 -13.08
C ASP A 55 5.30 6.26 -13.55
N ALA A 56 6.28 5.81 -12.76
CA ALA A 56 7.69 6.08 -13.00
C ALA A 56 8.51 4.79 -13.20
N ASP A 57 9.24 4.73 -14.31
CA ASP A 57 10.10 3.59 -14.65
C ASP A 57 11.27 3.41 -13.66
N GLU A 58 11.72 4.49 -13.02
CA GLU A 58 12.77 4.45 -12.00
C GLU A 58 12.27 3.74 -10.73
N ILE A 59 11.03 4.01 -10.32
CA ILE A 59 10.39 3.30 -9.20
C ILE A 59 10.18 1.84 -9.57
N ARG A 60 9.69 1.57 -10.78
CA ARG A 60 9.52 0.21 -11.27
C ARG A 60 10.83 -0.57 -11.20
N SER A 61 11.90 -0.03 -11.77
CA SER A 61 13.22 -0.68 -11.81
C SER A 61 13.77 -0.95 -10.40
N ALA A 62 13.60 0.02 -9.49
CA ALA A 62 14.03 -0.12 -8.11
C ALA A 62 13.24 -1.21 -7.36
N VAL A 63 11.93 -1.31 -7.58
CA VAL A 63 11.06 -2.31 -6.93
C VAL A 63 11.28 -3.70 -7.51
N GLU A 64 11.32 -3.85 -8.83
CA GLU A 64 11.53 -5.14 -9.52
C GLU A 64 12.92 -5.71 -9.20
N SER A 65 13.96 -4.87 -9.07
CA SER A 65 15.31 -5.33 -8.68
C SER A 65 15.38 -5.92 -7.27
N HIS A 66 14.38 -5.63 -6.42
CA HIS A 66 14.21 -6.22 -5.09
C HIS A 66 13.20 -7.38 -5.06
N GLY A 67 12.72 -7.82 -6.23
CA GLY A 67 11.84 -8.99 -6.36
C GLY A 67 10.35 -8.72 -6.07
N PHE A 68 9.94 -7.45 -6.05
CA PHE A 68 8.54 -7.06 -5.83
C PHE A 68 7.82 -6.76 -7.15
N GLU A 69 6.49 -6.95 -7.14
CA GLU A 69 5.64 -6.76 -8.30
C GLU A 69 5.30 -5.27 -8.50
N VAL A 70 5.24 -4.84 -9.76
CA VAL A 70 4.88 -3.48 -10.14
C VAL A 70 3.79 -3.49 -11.20
N VAL A 71 2.85 -2.57 -11.09
CA VAL A 71 1.90 -2.23 -12.14
C VAL A 71 2.06 -0.76 -12.52
N MET A 72 2.21 -0.52 -13.82
CA MET A 72 2.28 0.85 -14.35
C MET A 72 0.88 1.44 -14.41
N THR A 73 0.77 2.70 -14.00
CA THR A 73 -0.47 3.48 -13.92
C THR A 73 -0.25 4.86 -14.52
N SER A 74 -1.33 5.53 -14.90
CA SER A 74 -1.30 6.85 -15.54
C SER A 74 -0.68 7.93 -14.64
N VAL A 75 0.06 8.85 -15.26
CA VAL A 75 0.59 10.07 -14.63
C VAL A 75 -0.52 11.07 -14.24
N GLU A 76 -1.71 10.95 -14.84
CA GLU A 76 -2.82 11.90 -14.67
C GLU A 76 -3.58 11.73 -13.34
N HIS A 77 -3.24 10.71 -12.54
CA HIS A 77 -3.91 10.46 -11.26
C HIS A 77 -3.56 11.50 -10.20
N GLN A 78 -4.56 12.28 -9.80
CA GLN A 78 -4.41 13.32 -8.80
C GLN A 78 -4.26 12.77 -7.37
N ASN A 79 -4.74 11.55 -7.09
CA ASN A 79 -4.71 10.94 -5.76
C ASN A 79 -4.42 9.43 -5.81
N GLY A 80 -4.10 8.86 -4.65
CA GLY A 80 -3.79 7.43 -4.52
C GLY A 80 -4.98 6.54 -4.89
N THR A 81 -6.20 6.91 -4.50
CA THR A 81 -7.40 6.10 -4.74
C THR A 81 -7.70 5.90 -6.22
N SER A 82 -7.57 6.94 -7.06
CA SER A 82 -7.78 6.80 -8.51
C SER A 82 -6.73 5.90 -9.16
N ARG A 83 -5.48 5.99 -8.68
CA ARG A 83 -4.39 5.08 -9.08
C ARG A 83 -4.68 3.63 -8.70
N LEU A 84 -5.19 3.40 -7.49
CA LEU A 84 -5.59 2.06 -7.04
C LEU A 84 -6.69 1.47 -7.90
N ALA A 85 -7.67 2.28 -8.34
CA ALA A 85 -8.73 1.82 -9.21
C ALA A 85 -8.21 1.37 -10.60
N GLU A 86 -7.23 2.10 -11.17
CA GLU A 86 -6.57 1.65 -12.40
C GLU A 86 -5.73 0.40 -12.18
N ALA A 87 -4.91 0.39 -11.12
CA ALA A 87 -4.08 -0.76 -10.76
C ALA A 87 -4.93 -2.03 -10.59
N SER A 88 -6.06 -1.93 -9.89
CA SER A 88 -6.97 -3.07 -9.69
C SER A 88 -7.50 -3.63 -11.00
N LYS A 89 -7.85 -2.76 -11.96
CA LYS A 89 -8.27 -3.18 -13.32
C LYS A 89 -7.13 -3.82 -14.10
N ALA A 90 -5.94 -3.21 -14.07
CA ALA A 90 -4.76 -3.73 -14.77
C ALA A 90 -4.30 -5.09 -14.22
N LEU A 91 -4.48 -5.32 -12.91
CA LEU A 91 -4.19 -6.58 -12.23
C LEU A 91 -5.28 -7.66 -12.45
N GLY A 92 -6.41 -7.30 -13.06
CA GLY A 92 -7.54 -8.20 -13.29
C GLY A 92 -8.20 -8.68 -12.00
N LEU A 93 -8.25 -7.83 -10.97
CA LEU A 93 -8.90 -8.17 -9.70
C LEU A 93 -10.42 -8.25 -9.89
N ASP A 94 -11.05 -9.24 -9.27
CA ASP A 94 -12.50 -9.40 -9.26
C ASP A 94 -13.17 -8.30 -8.41
N ASP A 95 -14.44 -7.98 -8.72
CA ASP A 95 -15.20 -6.94 -8.02
C ASP A 95 -15.37 -7.19 -6.51
N ASP A 96 -15.29 -8.46 -6.06
CA ASP A 96 -15.37 -8.85 -4.66
C ASP A 96 -14.00 -9.05 -3.98
N GLN A 97 -12.91 -8.75 -4.69
CA GLN A 97 -11.56 -8.88 -4.18
C GLN A 97 -11.20 -7.71 -3.25
N LEU A 98 -10.69 -8.04 -2.07
CA LEU A 98 -10.30 -7.05 -1.08
C LEU A 98 -8.95 -6.42 -1.44
N VAL A 99 -8.91 -5.10 -1.51
CA VAL A 99 -7.69 -4.31 -1.68
C VAL A 99 -7.36 -3.59 -0.39
N VAL A 100 -6.12 -3.71 0.08
CA VAL A 100 -5.58 -2.88 1.18
C VAL A 100 -4.66 -1.84 0.57
N ASN A 101 -5.01 -0.57 0.76
CA ASN A 101 -4.20 0.57 0.36
C ASN A 101 -3.12 0.83 1.41
N VAL A 102 -1.85 0.53 1.10
CA VAL A 102 -0.72 0.79 2.00
C VAL A 102 0.08 1.95 1.44
N GLN A 103 0.21 3.07 2.16
CA GLN A 103 0.89 4.24 1.61
C GLN A 103 2.38 3.94 1.35
N GLY A 104 2.86 4.26 0.15
CA GLY A 104 4.25 4.02 -0.25
C GLY A 104 5.29 4.87 0.48
N ASP A 105 4.86 5.66 1.47
CA ASP A 105 5.70 6.55 2.24
C ASP A 105 5.71 6.27 3.75
N GLU A 106 5.19 5.11 4.16
CA GLU A 106 5.14 4.58 5.53
C GLU A 106 6.07 3.34 5.68
N PRO A 107 7.41 3.50 5.65
CA PRO A 107 8.35 2.37 5.65
C PRO A 107 8.35 1.56 6.94
N GLU A 108 7.82 2.13 8.02
CA GLU A 108 7.71 1.53 9.36
C GLU A 108 6.29 1.02 9.66
N ILE A 109 5.40 0.97 8.65
CA ILE A 109 4.04 0.46 8.85
C ILE A 109 4.07 -0.93 9.49
N GLU A 110 3.39 -1.07 10.62
CA GLU A 110 3.35 -2.35 11.31
C GLU A 110 2.48 -3.33 10.52
N PRO A 111 2.95 -4.57 10.24
CA PRO A 111 2.14 -5.58 9.56
C PRO A 111 0.80 -5.87 10.25
N ALA A 112 0.73 -5.67 11.57
CA ALA A 112 -0.49 -5.82 12.36
C ALA A 112 -1.58 -4.79 11.99
N VAL A 113 -1.20 -3.60 11.54
CA VAL A 113 -2.13 -2.54 11.09
C VAL A 113 -2.75 -2.93 9.75
N ILE A 114 -1.94 -3.47 8.83
CA ILE A 114 -2.39 -4.01 7.54
C ILE A 114 -3.33 -5.20 7.77
N ASP A 115 -2.97 -6.10 8.70
CA ASP A 115 -3.82 -7.22 9.12
C ASP A 115 -5.16 -6.75 9.70
N ALA A 116 -5.17 -5.67 10.47
CA ALA A 116 -6.41 -5.12 11.03
C ALA A 116 -7.33 -4.59 9.91
N ALA A 117 -6.79 -3.89 8.92
CA ALA A 117 -7.54 -3.41 7.76
C ALA A 117 -8.11 -4.58 6.94
N GLY A 118 -7.27 -5.58 6.62
CA GLY A 118 -7.68 -6.77 5.87
C GLY A 118 -8.76 -7.57 6.59
N LYS A 119 -8.62 -7.79 7.91
CA LYS A 119 -9.65 -8.48 8.71
C LYS A 119 -10.96 -7.72 8.74
N ALA A 120 -10.94 -6.40 8.92
CA ALA A 120 -12.15 -5.59 8.94
C ALA A 120 -12.91 -5.67 7.60
N GLY A 121 -12.19 -5.55 6.47
CA GLY A 121 -12.79 -5.68 5.14
C GLY A 121 -13.33 -7.09 4.84
N ALA A 122 -12.70 -8.14 5.37
CA ALA A 122 -13.14 -9.51 5.17
C ALA A 122 -14.33 -9.92 6.06
N GLN A 123 -14.59 -9.20 7.16
CA GLN A 123 -15.64 -9.54 8.14
C GLN A 123 -16.96 -8.82 7.92
N ILE A 124 -16.97 -7.75 7.14
CA ILE A 124 -18.15 -6.88 7.00
C ILE A 124 -18.56 -6.88 5.53
N ASP A 125 -19.65 -7.59 5.24
CA ASP A 125 -20.23 -7.64 3.91
C ASP A 125 -20.79 -6.26 3.51
N GLY A 126 -20.61 -5.89 2.24
CA GLY A 126 -21.15 -4.65 1.69
C GLY A 126 -20.38 -3.37 2.05
N ILE A 127 -19.20 -3.47 2.68
CA ILE A 127 -18.31 -2.30 2.82
C ILE A 127 -17.76 -1.91 1.46
N GLY A 128 -17.93 -0.63 1.09
CA GLY A 128 -17.23 -0.04 -0.05
C GLY A 128 -15.79 0.40 0.28
N VAL A 129 -15.59 1.06 1.44
CA VAL A 129 -14.29 1.53 1.91
C VAL A 129 -14.28 1.53 3.44
N GLY A 130 -13.16 1.13 4.05
CA GLY A 130 -12.91 1.22 5.48
C GLY A 130 -11.52 1.78 5.77
N THR A 131 -11.29 2.27 6.98
CA THR A 131 -9.96 2.68 7.46
C THR A 131 -9.75 2.21 8.90
N VAL A 132 -8.50 2.00 9.27
CA VAL A 132 -8.09 1.71 10.65
C VAL A 132 -7.91 3.01 11.41
N VAL A 133 -8.22 2.97 12.71
CA VAL A 133 -8.07 4.11 13.61
C VAL A 133 -7.42 3.64 14.89
N THR A 134 -6.55 4.49 15.46
CA THR A 134 -6.00 4.28 16.80
C THR A 134 -6.65 5.23 17.79
N ARG A 135 -6.79 4.80 19.05
CA ARG A 135 -7.32 5.65 20.10
C ARG A 135 -6.19 6.52 20.64
N ILE A 136 -6.42 7.82 20.67
CA ILE A 136 -5.53 8.80 21.29
C ILE A 136 -5.78 8.74 22.80
N PHE A 137 -4.79 8.34 23.59
CA PHE A 137 -4.87 8.28 25.04
C PHE A 137 -4.12 9.43 25.69
N THR A 138 -3.07 9.94 25.05
CA THR A 138 -2.19 10.98 25.58
C THR A 138 -2.07 12.16 24.61
N ASN A 139 -1.60 13.31 25.13
CA ASN A 139 -1.22 14.45 24.28
C ASN A 139 0.01 14.16 23.40
N GLU A 140 0.82 13.16 23.77
CA GLU A 140 1.96 12.73 22.97
C GLU A 140 1.48 11.97 21.73
N ASP A 141 0.52 11.05 21.89
CA ASP A 141 -0.14 10.35 20.77
C ASP A 141 -0.76 11.34 19.78
N PHE A 142 -1.31 12.46 20.27
CA PHE A 142 -1.87 13.51 19.41
C PHE A 142 -0.79 14.28 18.62
N ARG A 143 0.41 14.44 19.17
CA ARG A 143 1.50 15.21 18.57
C ARG A 143 2.43 14.37 17.69
N ASN A 144 2.34 13.05 17.80
CA ASN A 144 3.04 12.08 16.95
C ASN A 144 2.02 11.13 16.29
N PRO A 145 1.14 11.65 15.41
CA PRO A 145 0.10 10.87 14.75
C PRO A 145 0.65 9.92 13.68
#